data_AF-A0A973RWY0-F1
#
_entry.id   AF-A0A973RWY0-F1
#
_cell.length_a   1.000
_cell.length_b   1.000
_cell.length_c   1.000
_cell.angle_alpha   90.00
_cell.angle_beta   90.00
_cell.angle_gamma   90.00
#
_symmetry.space_group_name_H-M   'P 1'
#
loop_
_entity.id
_entity.type
_entity.pdbx_description
1 polymer ?
#
loop_
_entity_poly.entity_id
_entity_poly.type
_entity_poly.pdbx_seq_one_letter_code
_entity_poly.pdbx_strand_id
1 'polypeptide(L)' 'PGTTKRHRVEENAAATSIALTEDDLALLEPIAAKVAGTRYPDMRFASAGRE' A
#
# COMPACT_ATOMS: atom_id res chain seq x y z
N PRO A 1 -3.13 4.04 -2.34
CA PRO A 1 -3.13 4.76 -1.03
C PRO A 1 -4.11 5.95 -1.07
N GLY A 2 -4.95 6.14 -0.04
CA GLY A 2 -5.94 7.21 -0.01
C GLY A 2 -5.35 8.55 0.46
N THR A 3 -5.59 9.65 -0.28
CA THR A 3 -5.09 10.99 0.06
C THR A 3 -5.95 12.09 -0.59
N THR A 4 -6.02 13.27 0.03
CA THR A 4 -6.64 14.48 -0.54
C THR A 4 -5.60 15.50 -1.05
N LYS A 5 -4.31 15.25 -0.79
CA LYS A 5 -3.22 16.14 -1.22
C LYS A 5 -2.82 15.81 -2.65
N ARG A 6 -2.95 16.79 -3.56
CA ARG A 6 -2.63 16.63 -4.98
C ARG A 6 -1.26 16.00 -5.25
N HIS A 7 -0.19 16.52 -4.65
CA HIS A 7 1.16 15.98 -4.86
C HIS A 7 1.30 14.52 -4.42
N ARG A 8 0.52 14.07 -3.42
CA ARG A 8 0.51 12.66 -3.00
C ARG A 8 -0.26 11.77 -3.97
N VAL A 9 -1.26 12.30 -4.67
CA VAL A 9 -1.93 11.55 -5.75
C VAL A 9 -0.94 11.26 -6.86
N GLU A 10 -0.21 12.29 -7.29
CA GLU A 10 0.82 12.20 -8.33
C GLU A 10 1.93 11.19 -7.93
N GLU A 11 2.45 11.30 -6.70
CA GLU A 11 3.44 10.36 -6.14
C GLU A 11 2.93 8.91 -6.09
N ASN A 12 1.72 8.68 -5.56
CA ASN A 12 1.15 7.34 -5.45
C ASN A 12 0.88 6.71 -6.83
N ALA A 13 0.46 7.50 -7.83
CA ALA A 13 0.24 7.01 -9.18
C ALA A 13 1.56 6.64 -9.86
N ALA A 14 2.61 7.43 -9.66
CA ALA A 14 3.94 7.13 -10.18
C ALA A 14 4.51 5.81 -9.63
N ALA A 15 4.14 5.39 -8.42
CA ALA A 15 4.59 4.11 -7.85
C ALA A 15 4.18 2.87 -8.67
N THR A 16 3.17 2.98 -9.55
CA THR A 16 2.72 1.87 -10.41
C THR A 16 3.75 1.45 -11.47
N SER A 17 4.72 2.31 -11.79
CA SER A 17 5.81 1.98 -12.71
C SER A 17 7.03 1.35 -12.03
N ILE A 18 7.02 1.26 -10.70
CA ILE A 18 8.11 0.67 -9.93
C ILE A 18 7.94 -0.84 -9.90
N ALA A 19 8.92 -1.56 -10.42
CA ALA A 19 9.03 -3.01 -10.26
C ALA A 19 10.09 -3.32 -9.20
N LEU A 20 9.71 -4.09 -8.18
CA LEU A 20 10.64 -4.59 -7.18
C LEU A 20 11.43 -5.76 -7.74
N THR A 21 12.73 -5.79 -7.43
CA THR A 21 13.57 -6.95 -7.72
C THR A 21 13.30 -8.08 -6.73
N GLU A 22 13.83 -9.26 -7.02
CA GLU A 22 13.76 -10.40 -6.08
C GLU A 22 14.46 -10.08 -4.75
N ASP A 23 15.59 -9.36 -4.79
CA ASP A 23 16.31 -8.93 -3.58
C ASP A 23 15.48 -7.95 -2.75
N ASP A 24 14.81 -6.99 -3.41
CA ASP A 24 13.91 -6.06 -2.73
C ASP A 24 12.75 -6.80 -2.04
N LEU A 25 12.16 -7.79 -2.73
CA LEU A 25 11.09 -8.61 -2.16
C LEU A 25 11.60 -9.45 -0.98
N ALA A 26 12.79 -10.05 -1.09
CA ALA A 26 13.39 -10.83 -0.02
C ALA A 26 13.64 -9.99 1.26
N LEU A 27 13.96 -8.70 1.12
CA LEU A 27 14.08 -7.77 2.24
C LEU A 27 12.72 -7.48 2.91
N LEU A 28 11.62 -7.48 2.15
CA LEU A 28 10.28 -7.17 2.64
C LEU A 28 9.59 -8.36 3.31
N GLU A 29 9.84 -9.59 2.84
CA GLU A 29 9.21 -10.81 3.33
C GLU A 29 9.24 -10.97 4.87
N PRO A 30 10.37 -10.82 5.58
CA PRO A 30 10.39 -10.97 7.04
C PRO A 30 9.64 -9.85 7.79
N ILE A 31 9.34 -8.73 7.13
CA ILE A 31 8.59 -7.61 7.71
C ILE A 31 7.09 -7.88 7.64
N ALA A 32 6.61 -8.57 6.59
CA ALA A 32 5.19 -8.85 6.39
C ALA A 32 4.54 -9.56 7.59
N ALA A 33 5.26 -10.53 8.18
CA ALA A 33 4.80 -11.24 9.38
C ALA A 33 4.64 -10.35 10.63
N LYS A 34 5.27 -9.18 10.67
CA LYS A 34 5.22 -8.22 11.79
C LYS A 34 4.08 -7.21 11.63
N VAL A 35 3.48 -7.11 10.45
CA VAL A 35 2.44 -6.12 10.12
C VAL A 35 1.09 -6.81 10.06
N ALA A 36 0.60 -7.27 11.22
CA ALA A 36 -0.75 -7.80 11.41
C ALA A 36 -1.54 -6.92 12.39
N GLY A 37 -2.84 -6.72 12.15
CA GLY A 37 -3.69 -5.92 13.04
C GLY A 37 -5.11 -5.72 12.53
N THR A 38 -6.03 -5.37 13.44
CA THR A 38 -7.48 -5.33 13.20
C THR A 38 -7.98 -3.99 12.64
N ARG A 39 -7.09 -3.17 12.04
CA ARG A 39 -7.46 -1.82 11.57
C ARG A 39 -8.62 -1.87 10.56
N TYR A 40 -8.71 -2.92 9.76
CA TYR A 40 -9.87 -3.24 8.93
C TYR A 40 -10.18 -4.75 9.08
N PRO A 41 -11.26 -5.13 9.78
CA PRO A 41 -11.63 -6.55 9.94
C PRO A 41 -12.05 -7.19 8.61
N ASP A 42 -12.45 -6.38 7.62
CA ASP A 42 -12.66 -6.78 6.23
C ASP A 42 -11.94 -5.78 5.29
N MET A 43 -10.87 -6.26 4.64
CA MET A 43 -10.06 -5.47 3.69
C MET A 43 -10.75 -5.28 2.34
N ARG A 44 -11.89 -5.95 2.06
CA ARG A 44 -12.64 -5.80 0.80
C ARG A 44 -13.14 -4.38 0.55
N PHE A 45 -13.31 -3.60 1.61
CA PHE A 45 -13.81 -2.22 1.56
C PHE A 45 -12.73 -1.17 1.81
N ALA A 46 -11.44 -1.54 1.91
CA ALA A 46 -10.37 -0.58 2.22
C ALA A 46 -10.23 0.54 1.17
N SER A 47 -10.74 0.32 -0.05
CA SER A 47 -10.85 1.33 -1.13
C SER A 47 -12.26 1.83 -1.40
N ALA A 48 -13.29 1.26 -0.76
CA ALA A 48 -14.69 1.61 -1.01
C ALA A 48 -15.07 2.88 -0.24
N GLY A 49 -14.92 4.03 -0.91
CA GLY A 49 -15.76 5.23 -0.77
C GLY A 49 -15.77 5.95 0.58
N ARG A 50 -15.08 7.09 0.66
CA ARG A 50 -15.67 8.26 1.33
C ARG A 50 -16.34 9.09 0.24
N GLU A 51 -17.67 9.04 0.19
CA GLU A 51 -18.45 10.14 -0.39
C GLU A 51 -18.42 11.33 0.58
#